data_AF-A0AAU1DV67-F1
#
_entry.id   AF-A0AAU1DV67-F1
#
_cell.length_a   1.000
_cell.length_b   1.000
_cell.length_c   1.000
_cell.angle_alpha   90.00
_cell.angle_beta   90.00
_cell.angle_gamma   90.00
#
_symmetry.space_group_name_H-M   'P 1'
#
loop_
_entity.id
_entity.type
_entity.pdbx_description
1 polymer ?
#
loop_
_entity_poly.entity_id
_entity_poly.type
_entity_poly.pdbx_seq_one_letter_code
_entity_poly.pdbx_strand_id
1 'polypeptide(L)'
;MKKRHTKQLLCLAVAVGSVGAAVPACTAAASRSVDSPVVRVVRSGQSIQAAVDAARPGDTIDIRPGTYHESVLIKKADLTLRGAQAGTVLMPSATGTKAANACAKAGNGICVQGTSKHPVDGVRIRSLTVSGFKKNGVWASWTDGLSVRQVTARSNGIWGIAQERSTRADIRDNTARSNGDAGIFVANTVDEEGGATDTRGTKVRGNTLTDNRIGLTVRRVRNLSVHDNTFTGNCSGVFVVGDEGKPQAGAMSIHDNRVTKNNKYCAKTERLPAIQGSGIILTGTVDTDVRKNTVENNVGATPLSGGIVLFKSFVGAHNTGNTISDNRAMGNRPADLANQETAQRNSFARNVCATSAPTGMC
;
A
#
# COMPACT_ATOMS: atom_id res chain seq x y z
N MET A 1 12.87 25.10 36.87
CA MET A 1 13.00 26.35 37.65
C MET A 1 11.77 27.22 37.42
N LYS A 2 11.35 27.93 38.47
CA LYS A 2 10.06 28.61 38.76
C LYS A 2 9.48 29.44 37.59
N LYS A 3 8.23 29.19 37.21
CA LYS A 3 6.98 29.96 37.49
C LYS A 3 6.92 31.41 36.93
N ARG A 4 5.93 31.61 36.05
CA ARG A 4 5.32 32.87 35.54
C ARG A 4 5.27 34.00 36.58
N HIS A 5 5.50 35.24 36.14
CA HIS A 5 4.72 36.39 36.62
C HIS A 5 4.58 37.50 35.57
N THR A 6 3.32 37.80 35.28
CA THR A 6 2.76 38.98 34.64
C THR A 6 3.14 40.25 35.41
N LYS A 7 3.59 41.30 34.73
CA LYS A 7 3.59 42.67 35.27
C LYS A 7 2.80 43.58 34.33
N GLN A 8 1.70 44.10 34.87
CA GLN A 8 0.95 45.24 34.35
C GLN A 8 1.84 46.49 34.49
N LEU A 9 1.95 47.29 33.43
CA LEU A 9 2.45 48.66 33.51
C LEU A 9 1.24 49.62 33.45
N LEU A 10 1.12 50.40 34.52
CA LEU A 10 0.29 51.60 34.62
C LEU A 10 1.04 52.73 33.88
N CYS A 11 0.44 53.36 32.87
CA CYS A 11 0.95 54.61 32.30
C CYS A 11 -0.03 55.75 32.62
N LEU A 12 0.46 56.71 33.41
CA LEU A 12 -0.15 58.01 33.66
C LEU A 12 -0.21 58.81 32.36
N ALA A 13 -1.35 59.49 32.15
CA ALA A 13 -1.56 60.45 31.08
C ALA A 13 -0.92 61.81 31.40
N VAL A 14 -0.27 62.41 30.40
CA VAL A 14 -0.06 63.86 30.30
C VAL A 14 -0.52 64.27 28.91
N ALA A 15 -1.49 65.19 28.85
CA ALA A 15 -2.08 65.71 27.63
C ALA A 15 -1.48 67.07 27.28
N VAL A 16 -1.03 67.25 26.04
CA VAL A 16 -0.94 68.53 25.33
C VAL A 16 -1.21 68.26 23.85
N GLY A 17 -2.02 69.12 23.22
CA GLY A 17 -2.79 68.84 22.02
C GLY A 17 -2.08 68.95 20.68
N SER A 18 -2.74 68.39 19.65
CA SER A 18 -2.88 68.96 18.29
C SER A 18 -3.69 68.00 17.42
N VAL A 19 -4.33 68.59 16.42
CA VAL A 19 -5.42 68.09 15.57
C VAL A 19 -5.01 66.89 14.71
N GLY A 20 -5.83 65.84 14.71
CA GLY A 20 -5.71 64.72 13.78
C GLY A 20 -6.78 63.65 14.01
N ALA A 21 -7.93 63.77 13.34
CA ALA A 21 -8.98 62.75 13.36
C ALA A 21 -8.54 61.51 12.57
N ALA A 22 -7.83 60.59 13.22
CA ALA A 22 -7.54 59.27 12.68
C ALA A 22 -8.73 58.35 12.99
N VAL A 23 -9.57 58.13 11.98
CA VAL A 23 -10.61 57.09 11.99
C VAL A 23 -9.91 55.73 12.18
N PRO A 24 -10.28 54.89 13.17
CA PRO A 24 -9.75 53.54 13.23
C PRO A 24 -10.33 52.79 12.03
N ALA A 25 -9.51 52.55 11.02
CA ALA A 25 -9.83 51.60 9.96
C ALA A 25 -9.94 50.23 10.63
N CYS A 26 -11.19 49.81 10.89
CA CYS A 26 -11.52 48.47 11.28
C CYS A 26 -11.10 47.57 10.12
N THR A 27 -9.90 46.99 10.23
CA THR A 27 -9.44 45.96 9.30
C THR A 27 -10.31 44.74 9.52
N ALA A 28 -11.39 44.67 8.73
CA ALA A 28 -12.19 43.46 8.60
C ALA A 28 -11.24 42.34 8.19
N ALA A 29 -10.90 41.48 9.15
CA ALA A 29 -10.26 40.22 8.86
C ALA A 29 -11.20 39.47 7.93
N ALA A 30 -10.84 39.39 6.64
CA ALA A 30 -11.56 38.59 5.67
C ALA A 30 -11.59 37.15 6.22
N SER A 31 -12.73 36.78 6.79
CA SER A 31 -13.05 35.41 7.15
C SER A 31 -12.90 34.58 5.88
N ARG A 32 -11.83 33.79 5.77
CA ARG A 32 -11.73 32.77 4.73
C ARG A 32 -12.91 31.84 4.91
N SER A 33 -13.93 32.00 4.07
CA SER A 33 -15.01 31.03 3.95
C SER A 33 -14.37 29.70 3.59
N VAL A 34 -14.32 28.78 4.54
CA VAL A 34 -14.01 27.38 4.25
C VAL A 34 -15.25 26.84 3.55
N ASP A 35 -15.25 26.97 2.23
CA ASP A 35 -16.35 26.51 1.38
C ASP A 35 -16.54 25.01 1.63
N SER A 36 -17.79 24.59 1.86
CA SER A 36 -18.08 23.20 2.26
C SER A 36 -17.63 22.21 1.16
N PRO A 37 -17.18 20.99 1.51
CA PRO A 37 -16.79 19.98 0.53
C PRO A 37 -17.87 19.76 -0.53
N VAL A 38 -17.50 19.86 -1.80
CA VAL A 38 -18.43 19.75 -2.93
C VAL A 38 -18.38 18.35 -3.53
N VAL A 39 -19.54 17.83 -3.94
CA VAL A 39 -19.63 16.62 -4.77
C VAL A 39 -19.68 17.01 -6.24
N ARG A 40 -18.70 16.55 -7.01
CA ARG A 40 -18.60 16.75 -8.46
C ARG A 40 -18.96 15.46 -9.17
N VAL A 41 -20.07 15.46 -9.89
CA VAL A 41 -20.55 14.26 -10.60
C VAL A 41 -19.91 14.19 -11.99
N VAL A 42 -19.31 13.04 -12.31
CA VAL A 42 -18.74 12.73 -13.63
C VAL A 42 -19.58 11.65 -14.28
N ARG A 43 -20.17 11.95 -15.44
CA ARG A 43 -20.96 11.02 -16.26
C ARG A 43 -20.12 10.47 -17.42
N SER A 44 -20.62 9.42 -18.06
CA SER A 44 -19.99 8.87 -19.26
C SER A 44 -19.75 9.97 -20.31
N GLY A 45 -18.58 9.93 -20.96
CA GLY A 45 -18.13 10.96 -21.91
C GLY A 45 -17.50 12.21 -21.27
N GLN A 46 -17.64 12.42 -19.96
CA GLN A 46 -16.92 13.48 -19.23
C GLN A 46 -15.57 12.97 -18.72
N SER A 47 -14.60 13.88 -18.56
CA SER A 47 -13.28 13.54 -18.02
C SER A 47 -13.28 13.56 -16.49
N ILE A 48 -12.79 12.47 -15.91
CA ILE A 48 -12.47 12.36 -14.49
C ILE A 48 -11.31 13.31 -14.15
N GLN A 49 -10.27 13.38 -14.99
CA GLN A 49 -9.14 14.29 -14.77
C GLN A 49 -9.61 15.75 -14.68
N ALA A 50 -10.49 16.21 -15.59
CA ALA A 50 -11.01 17.57 -15.55
C ALA A 50 -11.74 17.88 -14.23
N ALA A 51 -12.51 16.92 -13.72
CA ALA A 51 -13.18 17.05 -12.43
C ALA A 51 -12.18 17.09 -11.25
N VAL A 52 -11.13 16.27 -11.31
CA VAL A 52 -10.02 16.29 -10.34
C VAL A 52 -9.27 17.61 -10.39
N ASP A 53 -9.04 18.17 -11.57
CA ASP A 53 -8.34 19.45 -11.77
C ASP A 53 -9.13 20.61 -11.18
N ALA A 54 -10.45 20.63 -11.40
CA ALA A 54 -11.37 21.64 -10.85
C ALA A 54 -11.67 21.48 -9.35
N ALA A 55 -11.36 20.33 -8.75
CA ALA A 55 -11.65 20.05 -7.36
C ALA A 55 -10.73 20.79 -6.39
N ARG A 56 -11.28 21.11 -5.21
CA ARG A 56 -10.52 21.59 -4.05
C ARG A 56 -10.19 20.42 -3.12
N PRO A 57 -9.20 20.56 -2.22
CA PRO A 57 -9.00 19.59 -1.15
C PRO A 57 -10.30 19.33 -0.38
N GLY A 58 -10.58 18.07 -0.07
CA GLY A 58 -11.82 17.62 0.59
C GLY A 58 -12.99 17.31 -0.33
N ASP A 59 -12.98 17.74 -1.60
CA ASP A 59 -14.07 17.46 -2.55
C ASP A 59 -14.22 15.95 -2.82
N THR A 60 -15.42 15.55 -3.27
CA THR A 60 -15.68 14.20 -3.78
C THR A 60 -15.95 14.24 -5.28
N ILE A 61 -15.19 13.46 -6.05
CA ILE A 61 -15.47 13.13 -7.44
C ILE A 61 -16.33 11.87 -7.47
N ASP A 62 -17.61 12.02 -7.80
CA ASP A 62 -18.61 10.97 -7.91
C ASP A 62 -18.74 10.51 -9.37
N ILE A 63 -18.03 9.44 -9.72
CA ILE A 63 -18.00 8.88 -11.06
C ILE A 63 -19.18 7.92 -11.23
N ARG A 64 -20.04 8.21 -12.19
CA ARG A 64 -21.20 7.38 -12.51
C ARG A 64 -20.78 6.12 -13.27
N PRO A 65 -21.68 5.14 -13.41
CA PRO A 65 -21.40 3.97 -14.23
C PRO A 65 -21.00 4.36 -15.67
N GLY A 66 -19.99 3.69 -16.19
CA GLY A 66 -19.40 3.96 -17.50
C GLY A 66 -17.97 3.42 -17.61
N THR A 67 -17.48 3.37 -18.85
CA THR A 67 -16.06 3.08 -19.15
C THR A 67 -15.35 4.38 -19.51
N TYR A 68 -14.26 4.65 -18.79
CA TYR A 68 -13.48 5.88 -18.88
C TYR A 68 -12.07 5.55 -19.38
N HIS A 69 -11.78 6.00 -20.60
CA HIS A 69 -10.50 5.74 -21.29
C HIS A 69 -9.46 6.83 -20.99
N GLU A 70 -9.08 6.95 -19.72
CA GLU A 70 -8.13 7.96 -19.25
C GLU A 70 -7.31 7.46 -18.07
N SER A 71 -6.20 8.17 -17.78
CA SER A 71 -5.47 8.04 -16.53
C SER A 71 -5.68 9.27 -15.67
N VAL A 72 -5.79 9.08 -14.36
CA VAL A 72 -6.10 10.14 -13.40
C VAL A 72 -4.90 10.43 -12.52
N LEU A 73 -4.51 11.70 -12.41
CA LEU A 73 -3.44 12.20 -11.56
C LEU A 73 -4.01 13.08 -10.45
N ILE A 74 -3.84 12.62 -9.20
CA ILE A 74 -4.26 13.31 -7.98
C ILE A 74 -3.01 13.81 -7.26
N LYS A 75 -2.95 15.13 -7.03
CA LYS A 75 -1.93 15.81 -6.22
C LYS A 75 -2.53 16.61 -5.06
N LYS A 76 -3.85 16.56 -4.91
CA LYS A 76 -4.61 17.34 -3.92
C LYS A 76 -4.92 16.46 -2.72
N ALA A 77 -4.73 17.01 -1.52
CA ALA A 77 -5.06 16.34 -0.27
C ALA A 77 -6.59 16.15 -0.11
N ASP A 78 -6.98 15.17 0.70
CA ASP A 78 -8.34 14.87 1.13
C ASP A 78 -9.37 14.65 0.01
N LEU A 79 -8.93 14.44 -1.23
CA LEU A 79 -9.82 14.19 -2.35
C LEU A 79 -10.38 12.78 -2.28
N THR A 80 -11.69 12.65 -2.50
CA THR A 80 -12.34 11.33 -2.65
C THR A 80 -12.67 11.07 -4.11
N LEU A 81 -12.11 10.01 -4.69
CA LEU A 81 -12.50 9.44 -5.97
C LEU A 81 -13.42 8.23 -5.72
N ARG A 82 -14.70 8.36 -6.06
CA ARG A 82 -15.72 7.31 -5.83
C ARG A 82 -16.36 6.91 -7.14
N GLY A 83 -16.33 5.63 -7.48
CA GLY A 83 -17.15 5.07 -8.56
C GLY A 83 -18.37 4.30 -8.06
N ALA A 84 -18.95 3.50 -8.96
CA ALA A 84 -20.09 2.62 -8.73
C ALA A 84 -19.71 1.12 -8.80
N GLN A 85 -18.64 0.73 -8.09
CA GLN A 85 -18.05 -0.63 -8.08
C GLN A 85 -17.70 -1.13 -9.50
N ALA A 86 -18.25 -2.29 -9.90
CA ALA A 86 -18.06 -2.84 -11.23
C ALA A 86 -18.71 -1.98 -12.34
N GLY A 87 -19.62 -1.07 -11.99
CA GLY A 87 -20.27 -0.16 -12.93
C GLY A 87 -19.35 0.94 -13.44
N THR A 88 -18.29 1.30 -12.72
CA THR A 88 -17.31 2.32 -13.15
C THR A 88 -15.99 1.63 -13.48
N VAL A 89 -15.55 1.71 -14.73
CA VAL A 89 -14.33 1.06 -15.22
C VAL A 89 -13.38 2.08 -15.83
N LEU A 90 -12.17 2.19 -15.30
CA LEU A 90 -11.08 2.95 -15.92
C LEU A 90 -10.22 2.01 -16.75
N MET A 91 -9.92 2.42 -17.97
CA MET A 91 -9.10 1.70 -18.95
C MET A 91 -8.10 2.65 -19.61
N PRO A 92 -6.98 2.14 -20.16
CA PRO A 92 -6.07 2.99 -20.92
C PRO A 92 -6.77 3.66 -22.10
N SER A 93 -6.31 4.85 -22.46
CA SER A 93 -6.65 5.49 -23.72
C SER A 93 -6.17 4.64 -24.90
N ALA A 94 -6.80 4.82 -26.07
CA ALA A 94 -6.46 4.07 -27.27
C ALA A 94 -4.97 4.20 -27.64
N THR A 95 -4.40 3.11 -28.16
CA THR A 95 -3.00 3.08 -28.63
C THR A 95 -2.74 4.22 -29.61
N GLY A 96 -1.59 4.89 -29.46
CA GLY A 96 -1.23 6.06 -30.29
C GLY A 96 -1.77 7.40 -29.77
N THR A 97 -2.65 7.42 -28.76
CA THR A 97 -3.08 8.65 -28.12
C THR A 97 -1.93 9.28 -27.32
N LYS A 98 -1.72 10.60 -27.46
CA LYS A 98 -0.76 11.34 -26.64
C LYS A 98 -1.16 11.26 -25.16
N ALA A 99 -0.19 10.97 -24.29
CA ALA A 99 -0.43 10.90 -22.85
C ALA A 99 -0.96 12.24 -22.30
N ALA A 100 -2.12 12.21 -21.65
CA ALA A 100 -2.79 13.40 -21.13
C ALA A 100 -2.07 14.01 -19.91
N ASN A 101 -1.39 13.20 -19.11
CA ASN A 101 -0.67 13.63 -17.91
C ASN A 101 0.51 12.69 -17.60
N ALA A 102 1.25 13.00 -16.54
CA ALA A 102 2.39 12.18 -16.09
C ALA A 102 2.00 10.75 -15.69
N CYS A 103 0.78 10.53 -15.20
CA CYS A 103 0.28 9.21 -14.84
C CYS A 103 0.07 8.33 -16.09
N ALA A 104 -0.58 8.88 -17.12
CA ALA A 104 -0.73 8.24 -18.43
C ALA A 104 0.63 7.95 -19.08
N LYS A 105 1.56 8.93 -19.03
CA LYS A 105 2.91 8.78 -19.59
C LYS A 105 3.69 7.65 -18.89
N ALA A 106 3.49 7.49 -17.59
CA ALA A 106 4.08 6.39 -16.82
C ALA A 106 3.38 5.03 -17.09
N GLY A 107 2.21 5.02 -17.73
CA GLY A 107 1.45 3.81 -18.06
C GLY A 107 0.55 3.32 -16.92
N ASN A 108 0.16 4.19 -16.00
CA ASN A 108 -0.66 3.85 -14.83
C ASN A 108 -2.11 4.31 -15.01
N GLY A 109 -3.04 3.72 -14.26
CA GLY A 109 -4.45 4.11 -14.24
C GLY A 109 -4.73 5.32 -13.36
N ILE A 110 -4.56 5.17 -12.05
CA ILE A 110 -4.75 6.25 -11.08
C ILE A 110 -3.43 6.47 -10.35
N CYS A 111 -2.95 7.72 -10.32
CA CYS A 111 -1.76 8.12 -9.60
C CYS A 111 -2.09 9.09 -8.48
N VAL A 112 -1.61 8.83 -7.27
CA VAL A 112 -1.57 9.79 -6.16
C VAL A 112 -0.11 10.17 -5.91
N GLN A 113 0.26 11.41 -6.19
CA GLN A 113 1.68 11.81 -6.22
C GLN A 113 1.96 13.02 -5.34
N GLY A 114 2.61 12.78 -4.20
CA GLY A 114 3.23 13.81 -3.38
C GLY A 114 4.73 13.92 -3.60
N THR A 115 5.39 14.59 -2.67
CA THR A 115 6.85 14.70 -2.58
C THR A 115 7.29 14.58 -1.12
N SER A 116 8.59 14.42 -0.87
CA SER A 116 9.13 14.39 0.50
C SER A 116 8.80 15.63 1.33
N LYS A 117 8.70 16.81 0.69
CA LYS A 117 8.37 18.08 1.35
C LYS A 117 6.87 18.32 1.48
N HIS A 118 6.11 17.76 0.54
CA HIS A 118 4.66 17.94 0.45
C HIS A 118 4.01 16.59 0.13
N PRO A 119 3.86 15.71 1.14
CA PRO A 119 3.08 14.49 0.96
C PRO A 119 1.63 14.83 0.62
N VAL A 120 0.94 13.90 -0.04
CA VAL A 120 -0.49 14.02 -0.32
C VAL A 120 -1.27 13.26 0.73
N ASP A 121 -2.01 14.00 1.54
CA ASP A 121 -2.70 13.46 2.71
C ASP A 121 -4.15 13.04 2.37
N GLY A 122 -4.64 11.98 3.00
CA GLY A 122 -6.08 11.69 3.13
C GLY A 122 -6.84 11.36 1.84
N VAL A 123 -6.16 11.05 0.73
CA VAL A 123 -6.84 10.66 -0.51
C VAL A 123 -7.59 9.34 -0.35
N ARG A 124 -8.82 9.28 -0.87
CA ARG A 124 -9.69 8.09 -0.80
C ARG A 124 -10.07 7.65 -2.20
N ILE A 125 -9.64 6.46 -2.61
CA ILE A 125 -10.04 5.82 -3.88
C ILE A 125 -10.97 4.67 -3.54
N ARG A 126 -12.21 4.70 -4.03
CA ARG A 126 -13.18 3.66 -3.70
C ARG A 126 -14.15 3.26 -4.79
N SER A 127 -14.59 2.01 -4.73
CA SER A 127 -15.75 1.50 -5.45
C SER A 127 -15.61 1.67 -6.97
N LEU A 128 -14.52 1.19 -7.58
CA LEU A 128 -14.34 1.27 -9.03
C LEU A 128 -13.44 0.13 -9.53
N THR A 129 -13.41 -0.08 -10.84
CA THR A 129 -12.48 -1.00 -11.51
C THR A 129 -11.38 -0.23 -12.22
N VAL A 130 -10.13 -0.67 -12.09
CA VAL A 130 -8.99 -0.17 -12.87
C VAL A 130 -8.34 -1.33 -13.61
N SER A 131 -8.35 -1.28 -14.94
CA SER A 131 -8.09 -2.46 -15.76
C SER A 131 -7.24 -2.16 -16.99
N GLY A 132 -6.32 -3.08 -17.31
CA GLY A 132 -5.64 -3.10 -18.61
C GLY A 132 -4.50 -2.09 -18.77
N PHE A 133 -4.06 -1.41 -17.71
CA PHE A 133 -2.97 -0.44 -17.81
C PHE A 133 -1.62 -1.13 -18.00
N LYS A 134 -0.74 -0.51 -18.80
CA LYS A 134 0.59 -1.07 -19.13
C LYS A 134 1.44 -1.35 -17.90
N LYS A 135 1.34 -0.52 -16.86
CA LYS A 135 2.01 -0.71 -15.58
C LYS A 135 0.99 -1.02 -14.50
N ASN A 136 0.56 0.00 -13.76
CA ASN A 136 -0.19 -0.21 -12.53
C ASN A 136 -1.65 0.23 -12.66
N GLY A 137 -2.55 -0.46 -11.95
CA GLY A 137 -3.92 0.03 -11.78
C GLY A 137 -3.92 1.30 -10.94
N VAL A 138 -3.54 1.19 -9.67
CA VAL A 138 -3.35 2.32 -8.75
C VAL A 138 -1.87 2.42 -8.38
N TRP A 139 -1.30 3.62 -8.45
CA TRP A 139 0.07 3.94 -8.05
C TRP A 139 0.09 5.13 -7.11
N ALA A 140 0.68 4.98 -5.93
CA ALA A 140 0.82 6.06 -4.96
C ALA A 140 2.29 6.26 -4.57
N SER A 141 2.72 7.52 -4.42
CA SER A 141 4.05 7.85 -3.92
C SER A 141 3.96 9.09 -3.04
N TRP A 142 4.66 9.08 -1.90
CA TRP A 142 4.64 10.16 -0.91
C TRP A 142 3.23 10.52 -0.44
N THR A 143 2.49 9.53 0.06
CA THR A 143 1.14 9.73 0.60
C THR A 143 1.11 9.49 2.10
N ASP A 144 0.17 10.14 2.77
CA ASP A 144 -0.17 9.85 4.15
C ASP A 144 -1.67 9.57 4.30
N GLY A 145 -2.04 8.48 4.96
CA GLY A 145 -3.44 8.16 5.20
C GLY A 145 -4.22 7.80 3.93
N LEU A 146 -3.55 7.32 2.88
CA LEU A 146 -4.21 6.85 1.66
C LEU A 146 -5.18 5.70 1.98
N SER A 147 -6.43 5.83 1.53
CA SER A 147 -7.42 4.75 1.62
C SER A 147 -7.76 4.23 0.23
N VAL A 148 -7.53 2.94 -0.01
CA VAL A 148 -7.98 2.24 -1.24
C VAL A 148 -8.95 1.14 -0.85
N ARG A 149 -10.21 1.28 -1.25
CA ARG A 149 -11.28 0.40 -0.80
C ARG A 149 -12.26 -0.04 -1.88
N GLN A 150 -12.63 -1.32 -1.91
CA GLN A 150 -13.63 -1.83 -2.86
C GLN A 150 -13.21 -1.51 -4.31
N VAL A 151 -11.91 -1.52 -4.57
CA VAL A 151 -11.34 -1.36 -5.90
C VAL A 151 -11.06 -2.74 -6.49
N THR A 152 -11.47 -2.94 -7.74
CA THR A 152 -11.05 -4.10 -8.54
C THR A 152 -9.90 -3.68 -9.45
N ALA A 153 -8.67 -4.08 -9.13
CA ALA A 153 -7.49 -3.83 -9.95
C ALA A 153 -7.10 -5.10 -10.71
N ARG A 154 -7.34 -5.15 -12.02
CA ARG A 154 -7.17 -6.38 -12.80
C ARG A 154 -6.42 -6.20 -14.10
N SER A 155 -5.72 -7.25 -14.53
CA SER A 155 -5.09 -7.30 -15.85
C SER A 155 -4.17 -6.11 -16.13
N ASN A 156 -3.51 -5.56 -15.10
CA ASN A 156 -2.50 -4.52 -15.26
C ASN A 156 -1.12 -5.17 -15.43
N GLY A 157 -0.24 -4.56 -16.22
CA GLY A 157 1.01 -5.19 -16.64
C GLY A 157 2.05 -5.38 -15.54
N ILE A 158 1.95 -4.67 -14.41
CA ILE A 158 2.85 -4.80 -13.26
C ILE A 158 2.02 -5.00 -11.99
N TRP A 159 1.57 -3.94 -11.33
CA TRP A 159 0.87 -4.04 -10.04
C TRP A 159 -0.62 -3.70 -10.13
N GLY A 160 -1.44 -4.39 -9.33
CA GLY A 160 -2.84 -3.99 -9.17
C GLY A 160 -2.97 -2.67 -8.42
N ILE A 161 -2.59 -2.68 -7.13
CA ILE A 161 -2.54 -1.51 -6.26
C ILE A 161 -1.13 -1.43 -5.67
N ALA A 162 -0.42 -0.34 -5.92
CA ALA A 162 0.95 -0.15 -5.47
C ALA A 162 1.15 1.19 -4.78
N GLN A 163 1.99 1.18 -3.75
CA GLN A 163 2.48 2.40 -3.13
C GLN A 163 3.97 2.32 -2.80
N GLU A 164 4.59 3.49 -2.76
CA GLU A 164 5.92 3.69 -2.21
C GLU A 164 6.02 4.96 -1.36
N ARG A 165 7.05 5.05 -0.51
CA ARG A 165 7.38 6.24 0.31
C ARG A 165 6.15 6.82 1.05
N SER A 166 5.26 5.95 1.53
CA SER A 166 3.95 6.34 2.05
C SER A 166 3.69 5.81 3.45
N THR A 167 2.87 6.52 4.22
CA THR A 167 2.55 6.18 5.61
C THR A 167 1.06 6.05 5.86
N ARG A 168 0.68 5.27 6.88
CA ARG A 168 -0.68 5.13 7.42
C ARG A 168 -1.74 4.73 6.38
N ALA A 169 -1.38 3.98 5.34
CA ALA A 169 -2.34 3.57 4.33
C ALA A 169 -3.33 2.51 4.87
N ASP A 170 -4.58 2.56 4.42
CA ASP A 170 -5.61 1.53 4.66
C ASP A 170 -6.04 0.95 3.30
N ILE A 171 -5.43 -0.18 2.93
CA ILE A 171 -5.70 -0.89 1.67
C ILE A 171 -6.59 -2.09 1.99
N ARG A 172 -7.89 -1.96 1.69
CA ARG A 172 -8.88 -2.93 2.18
C ARG A 172 -10.02 -3.29 1.26
N ASP A 173 -10.59 -4.47 1.47
CA ASP A 173 -11.80 -4.92 0.77
C ASP A 173 -11.64 -4.83 -0.76
N ASN A 174 -10.42 -4.98 -1.29
CA ASN A 174 -10.11 -4.87 -2.71
C ASN A 174 -10.00 -6.25 -3.35
N THR A 175 -10.17 -6.27 -4.66
CA THR A 175 -9.84 -7.44 -5.49
C THR A 175 -8.68 -7.07 -6.40
N ALA A 176 -7.54 -7.73 -6.27
CA ALA A 176 -6.45 -7.59 -7.25
C ALA A 176 -6.21 -8.93 -7.94
N ARG A 177 -6.44 -8.97 -9.26
CA ARG A 177 -6.38 -10.24 -10.00
C ARG A 177 -5.66 -10.15 -11.33
N SER A 178 -4.94 -11.22 -11.67
CA SER A 178 -4.30 -11.39 -12.98
C SER A 178 -3.39 -10.21 -13.36
N ASN A 179 -2.72 -9.58 -12.38
CA ASN A 179 -1.71 -8.55 -12.66
C ASN A 179 -0.36 -9.21 -12.94
N GLY A 180 0.49 -8.54 -13.74
CA GLY A 180 1.73 -9.12 -14.26
C GLY A 180 2.80 -9.43 -13.21
N ASP A 181 2.79 -8.70 -12.10
CA ASP A 181 3.64 -8.92 -10.94
C ASP A 181 2.80 -9.10 -9.65
N ALA A 182 2.76 -8.10 -8.76
CA ALA A 182 2.01 -8.20 -7.52
C ALA A 182 0.53 -7.75 -7.64
N GLY A 183 -0.38 -8.41 -6.93
CA GLY A 183 -1.74 -7.90 -6.73
C GLY A 183 -1.73 -6.59 -5.94
N ILE A 184 -1.06 -6.61 -4.77
CA ILE A 184 -0.76 -5.42 -3.96
C ILE A 184 0.74 -5.32 -3.72
N PHE A 185 1.29 -4.12 -3.84
CA PHE A 185 2.72 -3.83 -3.61
C PHE A 185 2.89 -2.66 -2.65
N VAL A 186 3.58 -2.89 -1.52
CA VAL A 186 3.89 -1.84 -0.53
C VAL A 186 5.41 -1.78 -0.36
N ALA A 187 6.01 -0.62 -0.63
CA ALA A 187 7.46 -0.48 -0.52
C ALA A 187 7.95 0.86 0.05
N ASN A 188 9.23 0.91 0.42
CA ASN A 188 9.93 2.18 0.62
C ASN A 188 10.13 2.85 -0.74
N THR A 189 10.94 2.27 -1.60
CA THR A 189 11.28 2.79 -2.93
C THR A 189 11.35 1.62 -3.91
N VAL A 190 10.98 1.85 -5.17
CA VAL A 190 11.08 0.83 -6.22
C VAL A 190 12.45 0.77 -6.90
N ASP A 191 13.17 1.90 -6.94
CA ASP A 191 14.34 2.11 -7.82
C ASP A 191 15.66 2.31 -7.06
N GLU A 192 15.61 2.58 -5.76
CA GLU A 192 16.80 2.86 -4.95
C GLU A 192 16.96 1.83 -3.82
N GLU A 193 18.18 1.64 -3.37
CA GLU A 193 18.47 0.86 -2.17
C GLU A 193 18.47 1.76 -0.94
N GLY A 194 18.06 1.21 0.19
CA GLY A 194 17.99 1.95 1.43
C GLY A 194 17.28 1.17 2.53
N GLY A 195 17.49 1.63 3.76
CA GLY A 195 16.83 1.06 4.94
C GLY A 195 15.31 1.05 4.82
N ALA A 196 14.68 0.13 5.53
CA ALA A 196 13.24 0.02 5.55
C ALA A 196 12.58 1.23 6.20
N THR A 197 11.64 1.85 5.49
CA THR A 197 10.88 2.99 6.03
C THR A 197 9.76 2.54 6.95
N ASP A 198 9.56 3.32 8.00
CA ASP A 198 8.44 3.17 8.92
C ASP A 198 7.13 3.59 8.24
N THR A 199 6.23 2.63 8.01
CA THR A 199 4.92 2.91 7.42
C THR A 199 3.95 3.56 8.42
N ARG A 200 4.31 3.63 9.71
CA ARG A 200 3.52 4.20 10.80
C ARG A 200 2.13 3.57 10.93
N GLY A 201 2.03 2.27 10.70
CA GLY A 201 0.79 1.51 10.86
C GLY A 201 -0.02 1.36 9.58
N THR A 202 0.62 1.17 8.43
CA THR A 202 -0.10 0.75 7.20
C THR A 202 -0.83 -0.58 7.43
N LYS A 203 -2.02 -0.71 6.86
CA LYS A 203 -2.88 -1.89 6.97
C LYS A 203 -3.24 -2.41 5.58
N VAL A 204 -3.02 -3.70 5.36
CA VAL A 204 -3.48 -4.43 4.18
C VAL A 204 -4.44 -5.51 4.66
N ARG A 205 -5.75 -5.30 4.47
CA ARG A 205 -6.76 -6.15 5.11
C ARG A 205 -8.01 -6.49 4.30
N GLY A 206 -8.56 -7.68 4.46
CA GLY A 206 -9.82 -8.03 3.80
C GLY A 206 -9.73 -8.09 2.27
N ASN A 207 -8.54 -8.19 1.68
CA ASN A 207 -8.35 -8.19 0.23
C ASN A 207 -8.41 -9.61 -0.34
N THR A 208 -8.89 -9.73 -1.58
CA THR A 208 -8.85 -10.97 -2.37
C THR A 208 -7.84 -10.82 -3.50
N LEU A 209 -6.79 -11.63 -3.47
CA LEU A 209 -5.61 -11.49 -4.31
C LEU A 209 -5.38 -12.80 -5.07
N THR A 210 -5.76 -12.83 -6.36
CA THR A 210 -5.80 -14.06 -7.15
C THR A 210 -5.10 -14.00 -8.50
N ASP A 211 -4.50 -15.11 -8.92
CA ASP A 211 -3.90 -15.28 -10.25
C ASP A 211 -2.81 -14.26 -10.63
N ASN A 212 -2.26 -13.54 -9.64
CA ASN A 212 -1.11 -12.65 -9.83
C ASN A 212 0.19 -13.49 -9.83
N ARG A 213 1.32 -12.88 -10.20
CA ARG A 213 2.62 -13.52 -9.94
C ARG A 213 2.85 -13.63 -8.44
N ILE A 214 2.67 -12.54 -7.70
CA ILE A 214 2.69 -12.52 -6.23
C ILE A 214 1.37 -11.91 -5.74
N GLY A 215 0.72 -12.47 -4.73
CA GLY A 215 -0.49 -11.88 -4.18
C GLY A 215 -0.23 -10.52 -3.52
N LEU A 216 0.64 -10.51 -2.51
CA LEU A 216 1.13 -9.30 -1.83
C LEU A 216 2.65 -9.30 -1.74
N THR A 217 3.26 -8.18 -2.14
CA THR A 217 4.67 -7.91 -1.88
C THR A 217 4.82 -6.76 -0.89
N VAL A 218 5.62 -6.98 0.15
CA VAL A 218 6.02 -5.98 1.15
C VAL A 218 7.53 -5.84 1.06
N ARG A 219 8.04 -4.71 0.56
CA ARG A 219 9.47 -4.55 0.24
C ARG A 219 10.09 -3.38 0.99
N ARG A 220 11.12 -3.65 1.80
CA ARG A 220 11.89 -2.60 2.52
C ARG A 220 10.98 -1.68 3.33
N VAL A 221 10.03 -2.22 4.09
CA VAL A 221 9.17 -1.41 4.99
C VAL A 221 9.02 -2.08 6.34
N ARG A 222 8.60 -1.30 7.34
CA ARG A 222 8.32 -1.77 8.69
C ARG A 222 7.04 -1.20 9.30
N ASN A 223 6.62 -1.74 10.45
CA ASN A 223 5.48 -1.24 11.24
C ASN A 223 4.14 -1.26 10.49
N LEU A 224 3.79 -2.41 9.91
CA LEU A 224 2.52 -2.63 9.20
C LEU A 224 1.80 -3.90 9.66
N SER A 225 0.54 -4.04 9.24
CA SER A 225 -0.27 -5.24 9.47
C SER A 225 -0.86 -5.77 8.16
N VAL A 226 -0.85 -7.09 8.01
CA VAL A 226 -1.42 -7.84 6.88
C VAL A 226 -2.37 -8.87 7.46
N HIS A 227 -3.68 -8.65 7.34
CA HIS A 227 -4.64 -9.54 7.99
C HIS A 227 -5.97 -9.73 7.28
N ASP A 228 -6.66 -10.83 7.54
CA ASP A 228 -7.96 -11.16 6.92
C ASP A 228 -7.94 -11.16 5.38
N ASN A 229 -6.78 -11.37 4.75
CA ASN A 229 -6.68 -11.42 3.28
C ASN A 229 -6.78 -12.87 2.77
N THR A 230 -7.29 -13.00 1.55
CA THR A 230 -7.33 -14.28 0.81
C THR A 230 -6.36 -14.22 -0.37
N PHE A 231 -5.41 -15.16 -0.40
CA PHE A 231 -4.41 -15.31 -1.44
C PHE A 231 -4.57 -16.68 -2.11
N THR A 232 -4.94 -16.72 -3.38
CA THR A 232 -5.21 -18.00 -4.06
C THR A 232 -4.83 -17.98 -5.54
N GLY A 233 -4.27 -19.08 -6.04
CA GLY A 233 -3.94 -19.22 -7.47
C GLY A 233 -2.77 -18.35 -7.94
N ASN A 234 -2.08 -17.65 -7.05
CA ASN A 234 -0.87 -16.90 -7.40
C ASN A 234 0.32 -17.84 -7.59
N CYS A 235 1.49 -17.33 -8.02
CA CYS A 235 2.73 -18.12 -7.95
C CYS A 235 3.33 -18.11 -6.53
N SER A 236 3.17 -16.99 -5.82
CA SER A 236 3.40 -16.86 -4.38
C SER A 236 2.27 -16.07 -3.73
N GLY A 237 1.85 -16.46 -2.52
CA GLY A 237 0.83 -15.75 -1.76
C GLY A 237 1.32 -14.41 -1.22
N VAL A 238 2.20 -14.46 -0.22
CA VAL A 238 2.77 -13.29 0.45
C VAL A 238 4.29 -13.34 0.35
N PHE A 239 4.90 -12.22 -0.03
CA PHE A 239 6.35 -12.09 -0.13
C PHE A 239 6.83 -10.84 0.61
N VAL A 240 7.48 -11.04 1.76
CA VAL A 240 8.13 -9.96 2.51
C VAL A 240 9.62 -9.96 2.19
N VAL A 241 10.09 -8.83 1.67
CA VAL A 241 11.44 -8.68 1.14
C VAL A 241 12.16 -7.57 1.90
N GLY A 242 13.10 -7.98 2.76
CA GLY A 242 14.14 -7.14 3.33
C GLY A 242 15.49 -7.39 2.66
N ASP A 243 16.40 -6.45 2.88
CA ASP A 243 17.80 -6.50 2.47
C ASP A 243 18.70 -6.12 3.66
N GLU A 244 19.99 -5.91 3.41
CA GLU A 244 20.96 -5.54 4.44
C GLU A 244 20.78 -4.10 4.96
N GLY A 245 19.90 -3.31 4.33
CA GLY A 245 19.63 -1.94 4.67
C GLY A 245 19.16 -1.79 6.12
N LYS A 246 19.71 -0.79 6.81
CA LYS A 246 19.33 -0.48 8.19
C LYS A 246 18.42 0.76 8.23
N PRO A 247 17.30 0.70 8.96
CA PRO A 247 16.83 -0.44 9.73
C PRO A 247 16.17 -1.50 8.79
N GLN A 248 16.19 -2.80 9.11
CA GLN A 248 15.74 -3.89 8.19
C GLN A 248 14.21 -3.98 8.06
N ALA A 249 13.68 -4.55 6.97
CA ALA A 249 12.24 -4.79 6.84
C ALA A 249 11.74 -5.64 8.02
N GLY A 250 10.63 -5.27 8.64
CA GLY A 250 10.26 -5.94 9.89
C GLY A 250 9.23 -5.24 10.75
N ALA A 251 9.20 -5.61 12.04
CA ALA A 251 8.28 -5.04 13.03
C ALA A 251 6.83 -5.02 12.52
N MET A 252 6.39 -6.15 11.97
CA MET A 252 5.08 -6.25 11.30
C MET A 252 4.32 -7.49 11.76
N SER A 253 3.01 -7.46 11.58
CA SER A 253 2.13 -8.58 11.90
C SER A 253 1.44 -9.11 10.65
N ILE A 254 1.50 -10.42 10.44
CA ILE A 254 0.89 -11.14 9.33
C ILE A 254 -0.01 -12.20 9.94
N HIS A 255 -1.30 -11.95 9.99
CA HIS A 255 -2.20 -12.80 10.76
C HIS A 255 -3.59 -12.99 10.17
N ASP A 256 -4.24 -14.11 10.53
CA ASP A 256 -5.62 -14.39 10.13
C ASP A 256 -5.82 -14.35 8.59
N ASN A 257 -4.77 -14.64 7.81
CA ASN A 257 -4.86 -14.72 6.35
C ASN A 257 -5.13 -16.15 5.90
N ARG A 258 -5.84 -16.28 4.76
CA ARG A 258 -6.03 -17.55 4.05
C ARG A 258 -5.14 -17.58 2.80
N VAL A 259 -4.09 -18.40 2.83
CA VAL A 259 -3.06 -18.51 1.79
C VAL A 259 -3.07 -19.90 1.20
N THR A 260 -3.80 -20.10 0.10
CA THR A 260 -4.10 -21.45 -0.40
C THR A 260 -3.86 -21.63 -1.88
N LYS A 261 -3.32 -22.79 -2.28
CA LYS A 261 -3.20 -23.20 -3.68
C LYS A 261 -2.50 -22.15 -4.57
N ASN A 262 -1.46 -21.49 -4.07
CA ASN A 262 -0.64 -20.58 -4.87
C ASN A 262 0.37 -21.38 -5.72
N ASN A 263 -0.15 -22.19 -6.64
CA ASN A 263 0.59 -23.23 -7.37
C ASN A 263 0.89 -22.88 -8.83
N LYS A 264 0.51 -21.66 -9.25
CA LYS A 264 0.79 -21.18 -10.60
C LYS A 264 2.31 -21.12 -10.80
N TYR A 265 2.78 -21.60 -11.94
CA TYR A 265 4.20 -21.48 -12.28
C TYR A 265 4.47 -20.10 -12.89
N CYS A 266 5.50 -19.43 -12.37
CA CYS A 266 5.99 -18.16 -12.87
C CYS A 266 7.47 -18.29 -13.23
N ALA A 267 7.82 -18.06 -14.51
CA ALA A 267 9.19 -18.12 -14.99
C ALA A 267 10.12 -17.15 -14.25
N LYS A 268 11.42 -17.47 -14.25
CA LYS A 268 12.49 -16.61 -13.73
C LYS A 268 12.42 -15.20 -14.35
N THR A 269 12.67 -14.18 -13.54
CA THR A 269 12.93 -12.81 -14.00
C THR A 269 14.39 -12.44 -13.73
N GLU A 270 14.79 -11.24 -14.11
CA GLU A 270 16.12 -10.71 -13.79
C GLU A 270 16.36 -10.65 -12.27
N ARG A 271 15.31 -10.38 -11.48
CA ARG A 271 15.41 -10.14 -10.03
C ARG A 271 15.04 -11.34 -9.15
N LEU A 272 14.24 -12.28 -9.66
CA LEU A 272 13.75 -13.42 -8.88
C LEU A 272 13.87 -14.72 -9.68
N PRO A 273 14.20 -15.85 -9.04
CA PRO A 273 14.14 -17.16 -9.68
C PRO A 273 12.70 -17.49 -10.10
N ALA A 274 12.51 -18.66 -10.73
CA ALA A 274 11.17 -19.18 -10.94
C ALA A 274 10.44 -19.33 -9.59
N ILE A 275 9.15 -19.02 -9.57
CA ILE A 275 8.30 -19.06 -8.36
C ILE A 275 7.12 -19.96 -8.64
N GLN A 276 6.84 -20.86 -7.70
CA GLN A 276 5.68 -21.71 -7.70
C GLN A 276 5.44 -22.24 -6.28
N GLY A 277 4.19 -22.35 -5.85
CA GLY A 277 3.86 -23.13 -4.66
C GLY A 277 4.33 -22.50 -3.36
N SER A 278 4.41 -21.17 -3.31
CA SER A 278 4.85 -20.44 -2.11
C SER A 278 3.66 -19.86 -1.36
N GLY A 279 3.54 -20.18 -0.07
CA GLY A 279 2.55 -19.58 0.80
C GLY A 279 2.97 -18.20 1.28
N ILE A 280 3.68 -18.14 2.41
CA ILE A 280 4.23 -16.91 3.00
C ILE A 280 5.76 -17.03 3.00
N ILE A 281 6.44 -16.10 2.34
CA ILE A 281 7.90 -16.02 2.32
C ILE A 281 8.35 -14.80 3.13
N LEU A 282 9.29 -15.04 4.05
CA LEU A 282 10.08 -14.02 4.71
C LEU A 282 11.53 -14.12 4.24
N THR A 283 12.10 -13.01 3.77
CA THR A 283 13.53 -12.94 3.43
C THR A 283 14.15 -11.65 3.95
N GLY A 284 15.23 -11.73 4.73
CA GLY A 284 15.91 -10.56 5.30
C GLY A 284 15.06 -9.75 6.28
N THR A 285 14.12 -10.40 6.98
CA THR A 285 13.13 -9.74 7.84
C THR A 285 13.47 -9.80 9.32
N VAL A 286 13.09 -8.78 10.08
CA VAL A 286 13.28 -8.74 11.54
C VAL A 286 11.96 -8.57 12.29
N ASP A 287 11.86 -9.12 13.49
CA ASP A 287 10.76 -8.86 14.43
C ASP A 287 9.35 -8.96 13.79
N THR A 288 9.15 -9.95 12.92
CA THR A 288 7.87 -10.18 12.24
C THR A 288 7.07 -11.29 12.92
N ASP A 289 5.83 -10.99 13.29
CA ASP A 289 4.87 -11.92 13.89
C ASP A 289 3.97 -12.51 12.80
N VAL A 290 4.16 -13.79 12.48
CA VAL A 290 3.35 -14.56 11.53
C VAL A 290 2.49 -15.54 12.33
N ARG A 291 1.21 -15.23 12.49
CA ARG A 291 0.35 -16.02 13.37
C ARG A 291 -1.07 -16.24 12.89
N LYS A 292 -1.71 -17.34 13.30
CA LYS A 292 -3.13 -17.62 13.00
C LYS A 292 -3.47 -17.62 11.50
N ASN A 293 -2.47 -17.84 10.64
CA ASN A 293 -2.72 -17.97 9.21
C ASN A 293 -3.13 -19.40 8.88
N THR A 294 -4.00 -19.54 7.89
CA THR A 294 -4.29 -20.82 7.25
C THR A 294 -3.52 -20.90 5.93
N VAL A 295 -2.48 -21.71 5.89
CA VAL A 295 -1.54 -21.83 4.77
C VAL A 295 -1.58 -23.25 4.22
N GLU A 296 -2.33 -23.47 3.14
CA GLU A 296 -2.69 -24.83 2.72
C GLU A 296 -2.45 -25.10 1.25
N ASN A 297 -1.95 -26.30 0.95
CA ASN A 297 -1.87 -26.83 -0.41
C ASN A 297 -1.09 -25.92 -1.38
N ASN A 298 -0.10 -25.17 -0.88
CA ASN A 298 0.87 -24.45 -1.70
C ASN A 298 1.98 -25.45 -2.09
N VAL A 299 1.99 -25.86 -3.36
CA VAL A 299 2.79 -26.97 -3.87
C VAL A 299 3.59 -26.49 -5.07
N GLY A 300 4.91 -26.63 -4.96
CA GLY A 300 5.87 -26.31 -6.01
C GLY A 300 7.19 -27.03 -5.78
N ALA A 301 8.11 -26.84 -6.73
CA ALA A 301 9.45 -27.42 -6.70
C ALA A 301 10.55 -26.36 -6.86
N THR A 302 10.22 -25.08 -6.75
CA THR A 302 11.21 -23.99 -6.85
C THR A 302 11.86 -23.73 -5.49
N PRO A 303 13.02 -23.02 -5.43
CA PRO A 303 13.72 -22.79 -4.16
C PRO A 303 12.91 -22.06 -3.08
N LEU A 304 11.85 -21.36 -3.48
CA LEU A 304 10.97 -20.58 -2.60
C LEU A 304 9.65 -21.32 -2.26
N SER A 305 9.45 -22.55 -2.76
CA SER A 305 8.24 -23.32 -2.50
C SER A 305 8.11 -23.71 -1.02
N GLY A 306 6.87 -23.86 -0.54
CA GLY A 306 6.56 -24.25 0.83
C GLY A 306 5.39 -23.48 1.43
N GLY A 307 4.97 -23.86 2.64
CA GLY A 307 3.90 -23.18 3.36
C GLY A 307 4.36 -21.83 3.91
N ILE A 308 5.02 -21.82 5.06
CA ILE A 308 5.68 -20.63 5.63
C ILE A 308 7.19 -20.84 5.56
N VAL A 309 7.88 -19.98 4.82
CA VAL A 309 9.30 -20.14 4.48
C VAL A 309 10.09 -18.93 4.94
N LEU A 310 11.00 -19.14 5.89
CA LEU A 310 12.08 -18.20 6.20
C LEU A 310 13.24 -18.53 5.26
N PHE A 311 13.29 -17.79 4.16
CA PHE A 311 14.26 -17.96 3.09
C PHE A 311 15.47 -17.06 3.33
N LYS A 312 16.68 -17.61 3.17
CA LYS A 312 17.92 -16.82 3.29
C LYS A 312 18.00 -15.82 2.14
N SER A 313 18.18 -14.53 2.45
CA SER A 313 18.19 -13.50 1.41
C SER A 313 19.27 -13.70 0.36
N PHE A 314 18.92 -13.42 -0.90
CA PHE A 314 19.84 -13.43 -2.04
C PHE A 314 21.03 -12.47 -1.86
N VAL A 315 20.84 -11.45 -1.03
CA VAL A 315 21.87 -10.46 -0.69
C VAL A 315 22.43 -10.68 0.71
N GLY A 316 22.29 -11.87 1.31
CA GLY A 316 22.94 -12.20 2.60
C GLY A 316 22.19 -11.75 3.86
N ALA A 317 21.21 -10.85 3.75
CA ALA A 317 20.41 -10.39 4.88
C ALA A 317 19.67 -11.53 5.61
N HIS A 318 19.83 -11.58 6.94
CA HIS A 318 19.24 -12.61 7.80
C HIS A 318 17.81 -12.30 8.22
N ASN A 319 17.01 -13.35 8.33
CA ASN A 319 15.77 -13.37 9.11
C ASN A 319 16.09 -13.59 10.59
N THR A 320 15.69 -12.68 11.48
CA THR A 320 15.96 -12.82 12.92
C THR A 320 14.90 -12.16 13.78
N GLY A 321 14.60 -12.70 14.97
CA GLY A 321 13.55 -12.16 15.85
C GLY A 321 12.13 -12.44 15.38
N ASN A 322 11.94 -13.24 14.33
CA ASN A 322 10.61 -13.54 13.81
C ASN A 322 9.91 -14.60 14.68
N THR A 323 8.60 -14.47 14.83
CA THR A 323 7.76 -15.41 15.57
C THR A 323 6.73 -16.03 14.63
N ILE A 324 6.73 -17.35 14.52
CA ILE A 324 5.84 -18.11 13.65
C ILE A 324 5.00 -18.99 14.56
N SER A 325 3.77 -18.57 14.86
CA SER A 325 2.99 -19.22 15.91
C SER A 325 1.51 -19.39 15.58
N ASP A 326 0.89 -20.43 16.14
CA ASP A 326 -0.57 -20.65 16.02
C ASP A 326 -1.06 -20.71 14.56
N ASN A 327 -0.20 -21.06 13.60
CA ASN A 327 -0.59 -21.20 12.19
C ASN A 327 -1.07 -22.62 11.91
N ARG A 328 -2.02 -22.77 10.98
CA ARG A 328 -2.35 -24.05 10.36
C ARG A 328 -1.66 -24.11 8.99
N ALA A 329 -0.54 -24.83 8.91
CA ALA A 329 0.22 -25.03 7.68
C ALA A 329 0.15 -26.50 7.27
N MET A 330 -0.65 -26.85 6.26
CA MET A 330 -0.89 -28.26 5.90
C MET A 330 -0.92 -28.52 4.40
N GLY A 331 -0.34 -29.64 3.98
CA GLY A 331 -0.36 -30.09 2.58
C GLY A 331 0.50 -29.23 1.65
N ASN A 332 1.42 -28.43 2.19
CA ASN A 332 2.34 -27.64 1.37
C ASN A 332 3.57 -28.48 0.99
N ARG A 333 4.23 -28.13 -0.11
CA ARG A 333 5.45 -28.81 -0.57
C ARG A 333 6.53 -27.80 -0.95
N PRO A 334 7.81 -28.06 -0.63
CA PRO A 334 8.35 -29.30 -0.03
C PRO A 334 8.12 -29.47 1.48
N ALA A 335 7.76 -28.42 2.20
CA ALA A 335 7.43 -28.50 3.63
C ALA A 335 6.32 -27.51 4.00
N ASP A 336 5.60 -27.79 5.08
CA ASP A 336 4.61 -26.87 5.65
C ASP A 336 5.28 -25.67 6.31
N LEU A 337 6.34 -25.92 7.07
CA LEU A 337 7.19 -24.88 7.65
C LEU A 337 8.64 -25.10 7.23
N ALA A 338 9.32 -24.04 6.80
CA ALA A 338 10.73 -24.11 6.46
C ALA A 338 11.49 -22.94 7.08
N ASN A 339 12.60 -23.24 7.75
CA ASN A 339 13.54 -22.26 8.24
C ASN A 339 14.93 -22.59 7.69
N GLN A 340 15.37 -21.81 6.71
CA GLN A 340 16.69 -21.96 6.10
C GLN A 340 17.80 -21.22 6.88
N GLU A 341 17.45 -20.62 8.03
CA GLU A 341 18.35 -19.80 8.85
C GLU A 341 18.36 -20.24 10.31
N THR A 342 18.98 -21.39 10.55
CA THR A 342 18.98 -22.11 11.85
C THR A 342 19.79 -21.42 12.96
N ALA A 343 20.77 -20.56 12.63
CA ALA A 343 21.60 -19.87 13.61
C ALA A 343 20.97 -18.58 14.18
N GLN A 344 19.75 -18.25 13.77
CA GLN A 344 19.10 -16.97 14.08
C GLN A 344 17.98 -17.11 15.12
N ARG A 345 17.65 -16.01 15.79
CA ARG A 345 16.64 -15.94 16.87
C ARG A 345 15.20 -15.98 16.34
N ASN A 346 14.86 -16.95 15.50
CA ASN A 346 13.50 -17.17 15.04
C ASN A 346 12.82 -18.22 15.92
N SER A 347 11.56 -18.00 16.27
CA SER A 347 10.78 -18.90 17.12
C SER A 347 9.59 -19.51 16.38
N PHE A 348 9.32 -20.78 16.66
CA PHE A 348 8.19 -21.52 16.13
C PHE A 348 7.44 -22.14 17.30
N ALA A 349 6.13 -21.89 17.39
CA ALA A 349 5.34 -22.36 18.54
C ALA A 349 3.88 -22.64 18.18
N ARG A 350 3.35 -23.79 18.62
CA ARG A 350 1.93 -24.14 18.49
C ARG A 350 1.41 -24.10 17.04
N ASN A 351 2.27 -24.43 16.07
CA ASN A 351 1.83 -24.55 14.69
C ASN A 351 1.24 -25.95 14.46
N VAL A 352 0.16 -26.01 13.70
CA VAL A 352 -0.36 -27.29 13.20
C VAL A 352 0.25 -27.53 11.82
N CYS A 353 1.21 -28.45 11.75
CA CYS A 353 1.82 -28.90 10.50
C CYS A 353 2.11 -30.40 10.47
N ALA A 354 2.29 -30.95 9.27
CA ALA A 354 2.72 -32.33 9.08
C ALA A 354 4.23 -32.42 8.83
N THR A 355 4.81 -31.40 8.17
CA THR A 355 6.22 -31.39 7.77
C THR A 355 6.90 -30.08 8.13
N SER A 356 8.10 -30.16 8.70
CA SER A 356 8.95 -28.99 8.87
C SER A 356 10.40 -29.26 8.50
N ALA A 357 11.09 -28.25 7.97
CA ALA A 357 12.48 -28.33 7.56
C ALA A 357 13.29 -27.14 8.15
N PRO A 358 14.12 -27.34 9.18
CA PRO A 358 14.36 -28.60 9.91
C PRO A 358 13.14 -29.09 10.70
N THR A 359 13.19 -30.32 11.21
CA THR A 359 12.13 -30.89 12.06
C THR A 359 11.97 -30.12 13.38
N GLY A 360 10.77 -30.15 13.96
CA GLY A 360 10.49 -29.58 15.30
C GLY A 360 9.93 -28.16 15.30
N MET A 361 9.32 -27.70 14.20
CA MET A 361 8.64 -26.39 14.12
C MET A 361 7.10 -26.49 14.13
N CYS A 362 6.58 -27.73 14.09
CA CYS A 362 5.27 -28.08 14.60
C CYS A 362 5.40 -28.14 16.13
#